data_AF-A0AAV5ELW1-F1
#
_entry.id   AF-A0AAV5ELW1-F1
#
_cell.length_a   1.000
_cell.length_b   1.000
_cell.length_c   1.000
_cell.angle_alpha   90.00
_cell.angle_beta   90.00
_cell.angle_gamma   90.00
#
_symmetry.space_group_name_H-M   'P 1'
#
loop_
_entity.id
_entity.type
_entity.pdbx_description
1 polymer ?
#
loop_
_entity_poly.entity_id
_entity_poly.type
_entity_poly.pdbx_seq_one_letter_code
_entity_poly.pdbx_strand_id
1 'polypeptide(L)'
;MGRPRPPTVAGIDPIAEEPPHARSPADGAPDPAALACAVSAQASAVLAVMRRGLRYPRADDAAGAAEHPLVASLRALRRLAFSPGAPSALPAAALRPFLDAVRSEEAGAAVTSASLTALHEVMALTGPALPGAALREVVDAVNGCRFDVVADPGAEEAVLMRILQTLLDCLRAPAAAALGDQHVCTAVNTCFRVVHQSAGKGELMQRFSRHAMHELVRCVFARLPQIGSDDGADTAVKPECL
;
A
#
# COMPACT_ATOMS: atom_id res chain seq x y z
N MET A 1 -41.40 -6.99 75.86
CA MET A 1 -41.41 -5.97 74.78
C MET A 1 -40.01 -5.38 74.71
N GLY A 2 -39.31 -5.53 73.57
CA GLY A 2 -37.98 -4.95 73.34
C GLY A 2 -36.92 -5.98 72.93
N ARG A 3 -36.91 -6.40 71.67
CA ARG A 3 -35.74 -7.05 71.05
C ARG A 3 -34.89 -5.97 70.36
N PRO A 4 -33.55 -5.97 70.50
CA PRO A 4 -32.67 -4.98 69.90
C PRO A 4 -32.52 -5.20 68.37
N ARG A 5 -32.45 -4.09 67.63
CA ARG A 5 -32.23 -4.04 66.17
C ARG A 5 -30.81 -4.53 65.82
N PRO A 6 -30.62 -5.32 64.75
CA PRO A 6 -29.29 -5.60 64.21
C PRO A 6 -28.71 -4.37 63.47
N PRO A 7 -27.37 -4.24 63.39
CA PRO A 7 -26.72 -3.09 62.78
C PRO A 7 -26.92 -3.06 61.26
N THR A 8 -27.17 -1.85 60.76
CA THR A 8 -27.21 -1.48 59.34
C THR A 8 -25.92 -1.87 58.64
N VAL A 9 -26.05 -2.72 57.62
CA VAL A 9 -24.99 -3.04 56.66
C VAL A 9 -24.56 -1.73 55.99
N ALA A 10 -23.28 -1.40 56.12
CA ALA A 10 -22.66 -0.28 55.43
C ALA A 10 -22.82 -0.45 53.92
N GLY A 11 -23.34 0.60 53.28
CA GLY A 11 -23.48 0.67 51.83
C GLY A 11 -22.14 0.42 51.15
N ILE A 12 -22.16 -0.43 50.14
CA ILE A 12 -21.08 -0.54 49.17
C ILE A 12 -21.21 0.70 48.29
N ASP A 13 -20.26 1.63 48.38
CA ASP A 13 -20.20 2.78 47.47
C ASP A 13 -20.01 2.26 46.04
N PRO A 14 -20.83 2.69 45.07
CA PRO A 14 -20.56 2.40 43.67
C PRO A 14 -19.28 3.13 43.27
N ILE A 15 -18.35 2.38 42.66
CA ILE A 15 -17.12 2.90 42.07
C ILE A 15 -17.50 4.09 41.19
N ALA A 16 -16.98 5.27 41.53
CA ALA A 16 -17.12 6.46 40.73
C ALA A 16 -16.53 6.20 39.34
N GLU A 17 -17.37 6.24 38.31
CA GLU A 17 -16.97 6.22 36.92
C GLU A 17 -16.11 7.47 36.66
N GLU A 18 -14.83 7.26 36.38
CA GLU A 18 -13.93 8.30 35.90
C GLU A 18 -14.43 8.78 34.53
N PRO A 19 -14.56 10.10 34.28
CA PRO A 19 -15.10 10.60 33.02
C PRO A 19 -14.18 10.18 31.87
N PRO A 20 -14.71 9.75 30.71
CA PRO A 20 -13.87 9.38 29.59
C PRO A 20 -13.09 10.62 29.15
N HIS A 21 -11.77 10.55 29.31
CA HIS A 21 -10.85 11.49 28.68
C HIS A 21 -11.23 11.62 27.22
N ALA A 22 -11.77 12.79 26.86
CA ALA A 22 -11.96 13.20 25.48
C ALA A 22 -10.59 13.11 24.79
N ARG A 23 -10.36 12.02 24.06
CA ARG A 23 -9.26 11.92 23.10
C ARG A 23 -9.52 13.00 22.06
N SER A 24 -8.82 14.12 22.21
CA SER A 24 -8.66 15.11 21.16
C SER A 24 -8.20 14.39 19.88
N PRO A 25 -8.79 14.67 18.71
CA PRO A 25 -8.32 14.11 17.46
C PRO A 25 -6.98 14.78 17.16
N ALA A 26 -5.89 14.12 17.52
CA ALA A 26 -4.56 14.54 17.08
C ALA A 26 -4.54 14.46 15.55
N ASP A 27 -4.25 15.59 14.90
CA ASP A 27 -4.04 15.75 13.47
C ASP A 27 -3.36 14.52 12.86
N GLY A 28 -4.08 13.83 11.97
CA GLY A 28 -3.68 12.54 11.37
C GLY A 28 -2.59 12.63 10.30
N ALA A 29 -1.71 13.62 10.37
CA ALA A 29 -0.55 13.73 9.50
C ALA A 29 0.64 12.96 10.10
N PRO A 30 1.29 12.07 9.33
CA PRO A 30 2.49 11.39 9.81
C PRO A 30 3.59 12.41 10.10
N ASP A 31 4.31 12.24 11.20
CA ASP A 31 5.50 13.04 11.49
C ASP A 31 6.46 12.97 10.28
N PRO A 32 6.82 14.11 9.65
CA PRO A 32 7.67 14.12 8.47
C PRO A 32 9.03 13.46 8.73
N ALA A 33 9.54 13.51 9.96
CA ALA A 33 10.77 12.82 10.34
C ALA A 33 10.58 11.30 10.38
N ALA A 34 9.44 10.83 10.90
CA ALA A 34 9.10 9.41 10.89
C ALA A 34 8.94 8.87 9.46
N LEU A 35 8.29 9.64 8.57
CA LEU A 35 8.15 9.29 7.16
C LEU A 35 9.52 9.22 6.46
N ALA A 36 10.40 10.21 6.66
CA ALA A 36 11.74 10.21 6.11
C ALA A 36 12.57 9.00 6.58
N CYS A 37 12.52 8.68 7.88
CA CYS A 37 13.16 7.50 8.45
C CYS A 37 12.63 6.20 7.84
N ALA A 38 11.31 6.07 7.72
CA ALA A 38 10.69 4.89 7.11
C ALA A 38 11.08 4.73 5.64
N VAL A 39 10.98 5.78 4.83
CA VAL A 39 11.38 5.76 3.41
C VAL A 39 12.86 5.38 3.27
N SER A 40 13.74 5.96 4.10
CA SER A 40 15.17 5.62 4.10
C SER A 40 15.43 4.17 4.52
N ALA A 41 14.69 3.66 5.52
CA ALA A 41 14.80 2.28 5.97
C ALA A 41 14.37 1.31 4.86
N GLN A 42 13.23 1.56 4.21
CA GLN A 42 12.74 0.75 3.09
C GLN A 42 13.70 0.79 1.89
N ALA A 43 14.22 1.96 1.52
CA ALA A 43 15.24 2.08 0.48
C ALA A 43 16.51 1.29 0.84
N SER A 44 16.91 1.30 2.12
CA SER A 44 18.08 0.53 2.59
C SER A 44 17.85 -0.98 2.55
N ALA A 45 16.64 -1.44 2.84
CA ALA A 45 16.26 -2.85 2.75
C ALA A 45 16.35 -3.36 1.30
N VAL A 46 15.79 -2.62 0.33
CA VAL A 46 15.89 -2.97 -1.10
C VAL A 46 17.35 -2.98 -1.56
N LEU A 47 18.13 -1.95 -1.20
CA LEU A 47 19.57 -1.88 -1.50
C LEU A 47 20.37 -3.05 -0.90
N ALA A 48 19.96 -3.59 0.25
CA ALA A 48 20.60 -4.74 0.85
C ALA A 48 20.34 -6.03 0.05
N VAL A 49 19.09 -6.22 -0.42
CA VAL A 49 18.73 -7.36 -1.27
C VAL A 49 19.44 -7.28 -2.63
N MET A 50 19.47 -6.09 -3.26
CA MET A 50 20.19 -5.89 -4.52
C MET A 50 21.68 -6.21 -4.39
N ARG A 51 22.33 -5.78 -3.30
CA ARG A 51 23.75 -6.11 -3.04
C ARG A 51 23.99 -7.61 -2.90
N ARG A 52 23.01 -8.39 -2.44
CA ARG A 52 23.11 -9.85 -2.36
C ARG A 52 22.95 -10.51 -3.73
N GLY A 53 22.06 -9.99 -4.58
CA GLY A 53 21.89 -10.45 -5.96
C GLY A 53 23.09 -10.13 -6.85
N LEU A 54 23.69 -8.96 -6.68
CA LEU A 54 24.88 -8.51 -7.44
C LEU A 54 26.20 -9.18 -7.01
N ARG A 55 26.21 -10.00 -5.95
CA ARG A 55 27.38 -10.81 -5.55
C ARG A 55 27.60 -12.04 -6.42
N TYR A 56 26.65 -12.36 -7.31
CA TYR A 56 26.82 -13.30 -8.40
C TYR A 56 26.75 -12.56 -9.74
N PRO A 57 27.68 -11.61 -10.03
CA PRO A 57 27.82 -11.16 -11.40
C PRO A 57 28.23 -12.39 -12.22
N ARG A 58 27.64 -12.58 -13.40
CA ARG A 58 28.27 -13.43 -14.40
C ARG A 58 29.70 -12.92 -14.54
N ALA A 59 30.68 -13.83 -14.50
CA ALA A 59 32.10 -13.52 -14.28
C ALA A 59 32.76 -12.61 -15.34
N ASP A 60 32.01 -12.08 -16.30
CA ASP A 60 32.51 -11.35 -17.47
C ASP A 60 32.47 -9.81 -17.36
N ASP A 61 31.76 -9.22 -16.39
CA ASP A 61 31.55 -7.74 -16.34
C ASP A 61 32.53 -6.97 -15.42
N ALA A 62 33.72 -7.51 -15.20
CA ALA A 62 34.76 -6.88 -14.38
C ALA A 62 35.62 -5.88 -15.18
N ALA A 63 35.00 -4.88 -15.80
CA ALA A 63 35.73 -3.73 -16.35
C ALA A 63 34.85 -2.47 -16.37
N GLY A 64 34.96 -1.64 -15.32
CA GLY A 64 34.43 -0.26 -15.32
C GLY A 64 32.94 -0.09 -15.03
N ALA A 65 32.30 -1.03 -14.32
CA ALA A 65 30.85 -1.04 -14.09
C ALA A 65 30.33 0.27 -13.45
N ALA A 66 29.63 1.06 -14.26
CA ALA A 66 28.81 2.16 -13.77
C ALA A 66 27.82 1.65 -12.72
N GLU A 67 27.53 2.47 -11.71
CA GLU A 67 26.55 2.13 -10.68
C GLU A 67 25.19 1.82 -11.33
N HIS A 68 24.61 0.66 -11.03
CA HIS A 68 23.30 0.24 -11.54
C HIS A 68 22.24 1.34 -11.29
N PRO A 69 21.42 1.73 -12.28
CA PRO A 69 20.51 2.88 -12.19
C PRO A 69 19.53 2.82 -11.01
N LEU A 70 18.96 1.64 -10.71
CA LEU A 70 18.13 1.42 -9.52
C LEU A 70 18.88 1.64 -8.18
N VAL A 71 20.16 1.28 -8.12
CA VAL A 71 20.97 1.51 -6.91
C VAL A 71 21.18 3.02 -6.72
N ALA A 72 21.48 3.73 -7.81
CA ALA A 72 21.64 5.17 -7.80
C ALA A 72 20.34 5.91 -7.40
N SER A 73 19.18 5.48 -7.92
CA SER A 73 17.88 6.08 -7.61
C SER A 73 17.47 5.86 -6.14
N LEU A 74 17.67 4.66 -5.59
CA LEU A 74 17.41 4.38 -4.17
C LEU A 74 18.34 5.16 -3.24
N ARG A 75 19.60 5.37 -3.61
CA ARG A 75 20.52 6.24 -2.85
C ARG A 75 20.11 7.71 -2.95
N ALA A 76 19.65 8.16 -4.11
CA ALA A 76 19.12 9.50 -4.28
C ALA A 76 17.88 9.73 -3.41
N LEU A 77 16.97 8.75 -3.34
CA LEU A 77 15.81 8.80 -2.46
C LEU A 77 16.18 8.96 -0.98
N ARG A 78 17.18 8.21 -0.51
CA ARG A 78 17.67 8.36 0.88
C ARG A 78 18.20 9.76 1.16
N ARG A 79 18.91 10.37 0.20
CA ARG A 79 19.36 11.76 0.33
C ARG A 79 18.20 12.74 0.32
N LEU A 80 17.21 12.52 -0.56
CA LEU A 80 16.01 13.34 -0.65
C LEU A 80 15.21 13.32 0.66
N ALA A 81 15.07 12.15 1.29
CA ALA A 81 14.33 11.99 2.54
C ALA A 81 14.87 12.85 3.70
N PHE A 82 16.18 13.13 3.73
CA PHE A 82 16.81 13.97 4.76
C PHE A 82 17.25 15.34 4.24
N SER A 83 16.84 15.73 3.04
CA SER A 83 17.17 17.04 2.50
C SER A 83 16.42 18.13 3.26
N PRO A 84 17.05 19.26 3.61
CA PRO A 84 16.34 20.41 4.14
C PRO A 84 15.29 20.85 3.12
N GLY A 85 14.03 20.89 3.55
CA GLY A 85 12.90 21.17 2.68
C GLY A 85 12.32 19.97 1.93
N ALA A 86 12.58 18.72 2.37
CA ALA A 86 11.85 17.53 1.91
C ALA A 86 10.34 17.81 2.01
N PRO A 87 9.66 18.14 0.90
CA PRO A 87 8.38 18.83 0.95
C PRO A 87 7.24 17.83 0.98
N SER A 88 6.02 18.35 1.08
CA SER A 88 4.74 17.69 0.81
C SER A 88 4.71 16.76 -0.42
N ALA A 89 5.69 16.85 -1.32
CA ALA A 89 5.87 15.97 -2.48
C ALA A 89 6.62 14.65 -2.19
N LEU A 90 7.27 14.51 -1.02
CA LEU A 90 7.98 13.29 -0.60
C LEU A 90 7.10 12.03 -0.70
N PRO A 91 5.81 12.03 -0.32
CA PRO A 91 4.92 10.89 -0.48
C PRO A 91 4.92 10.26 -1.88
N ALA A 92 4.69 11.07 -2.92
CA ALA A 92 4.64 10.57 -4.29
C ALA A 92 6.04 10.30 -4.85
N ALA A 93 7.01 11.18 -4.57
CA ALA A 93 8.38 11.02 -5.04
C ALA A 93 9.06 9.77 -4.45
N ALA A 94 8.69 9.36 -3.23
CA ALA A 94 9.22 8.17 -2.58
C ALA A 94 8.82 6.87 -3.27
N LEU A 95 7.68 6.82 -3.95
CA LEU A 95 7.23 5.60 -4.63
C LEU A 95 8.06 5.30 -5.88
N ARG A 96 8.51 6.34 -6.60
CA ARG A 96 9.12 6.21 -7.94
C ARG A 96 10.25 5.17 -8.00
N PRO A 97 11.28 5.21 -7.12
CA PRO A 97 12.40 4.27 -7.21
C PRO A 97 11.99 2.82 -6.92
N PHE A 98 10.98 2.61 -6.08
CA PHE A 98 10.44 1.27 -5.83
C PHE A 98 9.61 0.77 -7.01
N LEU A 99 8.81 1.64 -7.64
CA LEU A 99 8.06 1.30 -8.85
C LEU A 99 9.00 0.96 -10.01
N ASP A 100 10.10 1.70 -10.16
CA ASP A 100 11.12 1.41 -11.17
C ASP A 100 11.78 0.04 -10.93
N ALA A 101 12.04 -0.31 -9.66
CA ALA A 101 12.53 -1.64 -9.30
C ALA A 101 11.50 -2.75 -9.57
N VAL A 102 10.21 -2.49 -9.38
CA VAL A 102 9.13 -3.46 -9.70
C VAL A 102 8.97 -3.68 -11.21
N ARG A 103 9.19 -2.64 -12.02
CA ARG A 103 9.10 -2.70 -13.49
C ARG A 103 10.35 -3.26 -14.16
N SER A 104 11.47 -3.34 -13.43
CA SER A 104 12.75 -3.75 -13.99
C SER A 104 12.78 -5.26 -14.23
N GLU A 105 13.07 -5.67 -15.47
CA GLU A 105 13.29 -7.08 -15.82
C GLU A 105 14.61 -7.61 -15.24
N GLU A 106 15.57 -6.72 -14.96
CA GLU A 106 16.83 -7.07 -14.30
C GLU A 106 16.65 -7.30 -12.78
N ALA A 107 15.53 -6.86 -12.21
CA ALA A 107 15.19 -7.12 -10.81
C ALA A 107 14.63 -8.53 -10.64
N GLY A 108 15.44 -9.42 -10.06
CA GLY A 108 14.97 -10.75 -9.66
C GLY A 108 13.88 -10.70 -8.58
N ALA A 109 13.13 -11.80 -8.44
CA ALA A 109 11.96 -11.90 -7.56
C ALA A 109 12.18 -11.39 -6.13
N ALA A 110 13.36 -11.59 -5.54
CA ALA A 110 13.68 -11.08 -4.20
C ALA A 110 13.72 -9.55 -4.14
N VAL A 111 14.30 -8.89 -5.16
CA VAL A 111 14.35 -7.42 -5.25
C VAL A 111 12.96 -6.86 -5.49
N THR A 112 12.18 -7.48 -6.38
CA THR A 112 10.79 -7.12 -6.66
C THR A 112 9.91 -7.24 -5.42
N SER A 113 10.04 -8.36 -4.68
CA SER A 113 9.32 -8.58 -3.42
C SER A 113 9.66 -7.52 -2.35
N ALA A 114 10.95 -7.22 -2.17
CA ALA A 114 11.39 -6.19 -1.25
C ALA A 114 10.88 -4.80 -1.66
N SER A 115 10.83 -4.51 -2.97
CA SER A 115 10.34 -3.24 -3.50
C SER A 115 8.83 -3.09 -3.33
N LEU A 116 8.04 -4.15 -3.52
CA LEU A 116 6.60 -4.15 -3.23
C LEU A 116 6.30 -4.03 -1.73
N THR A 117 7.13 -4.66 -0.88
CA THR A 117 7.04 -4.48 0.57
C THR A 117 7.30 -3.02 0.95
N ALA A 118 8.36 -2.41 0.39
CA ALA A 118 8.64 -0.99 0.57
C ALA A 118 7.48 -0.10 0.11
N LEU A 119 6.86 -0.40 -1.04
CA LEU A 119 5.68 0.31 -1.53
C LEU A 119 4.51 0.22 -0.56
N HIS A 120 4.18 -0.98 -0.09
CA HIS A 120 3.12 -1.21 0.89
C HIS A 120 3.32 -0.36 2.16
N GLU A 121 4.51 -0.41 2.74
CA GLU A 121 4.84 0.33 3.97
C GLU A 121 4.81 1.85 3.77
N VAL A 122 5.37 2.35 2.66
CA VAL A 122 5.33 3.79 2.36
C VAL A 122 3.90 4.24 2.08
N MET A 123 3.10 3.46 1.35
CA MET A 123 1.69 3.77 1.10
C MET A 123 0.85 3.76 2.38
N ALA A 124 1.11 2.84 3.30
CA ALA A 124 0.44 2.80 4.61
C ALA A 124 0.72 4.07 5.43
N LEU A 125 1.94 4.61 5.34
CA LEU A 125 2.32 5.86 6.01
C LEU A 125 1.87 7.11 5.26
N THR A 126 1.65 7.04 3.95
CA THR A 126 1.39 8.23 3.12
C THR A 126 -0.02 8.29 2.54
N GLY A 127 -0.87 7.28 2.80
CA GLY A 127 -2.16 7.08 2.16
C GLY A 127 -3.00 8.35 1.96
N PRO A 128 -3.24 9.16 3.01
CA PRO A 128 -4.01 10.41 2.88
C PRO A 128 -3.35 11.49 2.01
N ALA A 129 -2.02 11.46 1.88
CA ALA A 129 -1.23 12.43 1.12
C ALA A 129 -0.90 11.98 -0.31
N LEU A 130 -1.24 10.75 -0.70
CA LEU A 130 -0.95 10.24 -2.04
C LEU A 130 -1.96 10.76 -3.08
N PRO A 131 -1.51 11.40 -4.17
CA PRO A 131 -2.40 11.82 -5.23
C PRO A 131 -2.89 10.59 -6.03
N GLY A 132 -4.09 10.69 -6.62
CA GLY A 132 -4.62 9.62 -7.48
C GLY A 132 -3.71 9.25 -8.66
N ALA A 133 -2.89 10.20 -9.16
CA ALA A 133 -1.86 9.90 -10.15
C ALA A 133 -0.81 8.89 -9.65
N ALA A 134 -0.40 8.99 -8.40
CA ALA A 134 0.54 8.03 -7.81
C ALA A 134 -0.09 6.63 -7.67
N LEU A 135 -1.36 6.55 -7.26
CA LEU A 135 -2.07 5.27 -7.20
C LEU A 135 -2.18 4.59 -8.57
N ARG A 136 -2.42 5.38 -9.63
CA ARG A 136 -2.43 4.86 -11.01
C ARG A 136 -1.07 4.29 -11.41
N GLU A 137 0.02 5.00 -11.12
CA GLU A 137 1.38 4.49 -11.40
C GLU A 137 1.70 3.18 -10.66
N VAL A 138 1.18 3.01 -9.44
CA VAL A 138 1.30 1.78 -8.66
C VAL A 138 0.54 0.64 -9.34
N VAL A 139 -0.73 0.86 -9.71
CA VAL A 139 -1.55 -0.13 -10.43
C VAL A 139 -0.87 -0.57 -11.73
N ASP A 140 -0.33 0.36 -12.50
CA ASP A 140 0.37 0.06 -13.75
C ASP A 140 1.64 -0.76 -13.52
N ALA A 141 2.42 -0.43 -12.49
CA ALA A 141 3.63 -1.18 -12.14
C ALA A 141 3.32 -2.62 -11.74
N VAL A 142 2.32 -2.84 -10.88
CA VAL A 142 1.97 -4.20 -10.44
C VAL A 142 1.30 -5.02 -11.55
N ASN A 143 0.55 -4.37 -12.45
CA ASN A 143 -0.01 -5.03 -13.62
C ASN A 143 1.10 -5.50 -14.59
N GLY A 144 2.12 -4.65 -14.80
CA GLY A 144 3.28 -4.94 -15.65
C GLY A 144 4.29 -5.91 -15.05
N CYS A 145 4.22 -6.17 -13.74
CA CYS A 145 5.15 -7.06 -13.04
C CYS A 145 5.08 -8.49 -13.62
N ARG A 146 6.23 -9.01 -14.07
CA ARG A 146 6.41 -10.38 -14.58
C ARG A 146 7.52 -11.09 -13.79
N PHE A 147 7.43 -12.41 -13.73
CA PHE A 147 8.42 -13.25 -13.07
C PHE A 147 9.00 -14.24 -14.07
N ASP A 148 10.31 -14.38 -14.08
CA ASP A 148 10.97 -15.42 -14.84
C ASP A 148 10.70 -16.80 -14.22
N VAL A 149 10.63 -17.80 -15.09
CA VAL A 149 10.37 -19.21 -14.76
C VAL A 149 11.45 -19.81 -13.83
N VAL A 150 12.60 -19.15 -13.69
CA VAL A 150 13.75 -19.60 -12.89
C VAL A 150 13.68 -19.10 -11.44
N ALA A 151 12.65 -18.37 -11.04
CA ALA A 151 12.51 -17.87 -9.67
C ALA A 151 12.26 -19.00 -8.65
N ASP A 152 12.83 -18.86 -7.46
CA ASP A 152 12.48 -19.71 -6.31
C ASP A 152 10.96 -19.68 -6.06
N PRO A 153 10.27 -20.83 -5.94
CA PRO A 153 8.81 -20.86 -5.78
C PRO A 153 8.31 -20.04 -4.58
N GLY A 154 9.06 -20.02 -3.48
CA GLY A 154 8.71 -19.23 -2.29
C GLY A 154 8.84 -17.73 -2.53
N ALA A 155 9.88 -17.30 -3.24
CA ALA A 155 10.05 -15.92 -3.65
C ALA A 155 8.91 -15.47 -4.58
N GLU A 156 8.51 -16.31 -5.54
CA GLU A 156 7.39 -16.01 -6.44
C GLU A 156 6.07 -15.83 -5.66
N GLU A 157 5.74 -16.75 -4.75
CA GLU A 157 4.55 -16.62 -3.89
C GLU A 157 4.56 -15.34 -3.06
N ALA A 158 5.73 -14.99 -2.49
CA ALA A 158 5.87 -13.75 -1.75
C ALA A 158 5.57 -12.53 -2.64
N VAL A 159 6.00 -12.52 -3.90
CA VAL A 159 5.69 -11.40 -4.79
C VAL A 159 4.21 -11.34 -5.14
N LEU A 160 3.59 -12.49 -5.47
CA LEU A 160 2.16 -12.54 -5.78
C LEU A 160 1.31 -12.06 -4.60
N MET A 161 1.67 -12.45 -3.38
CA MET A 161 1.02 -11.95 -2.16
C MET A 161 1.13 -10.43 -2.04
N ARG A 162 2.30 -9.85 -2.32
CA ARG A 162 2.49 -8.38 -2.25
C ARG A 162 1.78 -7.63 -3.36
N ILE A 163 1.72 -8.16 -4.59
CA ILE A 163 0.88 -7.59 -5.66
C ILE A 163 -0.57 -7.44 -5.18
N LEU A 164 -1.15 -8.50 -4.61
CA LEU A 164 -2.53 -8.47 -4.13
C LEU A 164 -2.75 -7.44 -3.01
N GLN A 165 -1.81 -7.34 -2.06
CA GLN A 165 -1.89 -6.33 -1.00
C GLN A 165 -1.81 -4.91 -1.55
N THR A 166 -0.84 -4.64 -2.41
CA THR A 166 -0.67 -3.32 -3.02
C THR A 166 -1.90 -2.90 -3.84
N LEU A 167 -2.55 -3.83 -4.55
CA LEU A 167 -3.82 -3.56 -5.23
C LEU A 167 -4.94 -3.19 -4.27
N LEU A 168 -5.06 -3.91 -3.14
CA LEU A 168 -6.04 -3.58 -2.10
C LEU A 168 -5.76 -2.22 -1.46
N ASP A 169 -4.49 -1.89 -1.21
CA ASP A 169 -4.11 -0.59 -0.66
C ASP A 169 -4.50 0.54 -1.62
N CYS A 170 -4.28 0.36 -2.92
CA CYS A 170 -4.68 1.35 -3.94
C CYS A 170 -6.19 1.59 -3.92
N LEU A 171 -7.00 0.53 -3.81
CA LEU A 171 -8.46 0.63 -3.85
C LEU A 171 -9.08 1.07 -2.52
N ARG A 172 -8.35 0.94 -1.41
CA ARG A 172 -8.77 1.41 -0.08
C ARG A 172 -8.22 2.79 0.27
N ALA A 173 -7.25 3.29 -0.49
CA ALA A 173 -6.66 4.61 -0.26
C ALA A 173 -7.73 5.71 -0.31
N PRO A 174 -7.59 6.79 0.47
CA PRO A 174 -8.52 7.93 0.42
C PRO A 174 -8.67 8.52 -0.98
N ALA A 175 -7.59 8.52 -1.78
CA ALA A 175 -7.59 8.99 -3.16
C ALA A 175 -8.08 7.95 -4.18
N ALA A 176 -8.62 6.79 -3.76
CA ALA A 176 -9.09 5.74 -4.67
C ALA A 176 -10.24 6.19 -5.58
N ALA A 177 -11.03 7.21 -5.18
CA ALA A 177 -12.04 7.81 -6.05
C ALA A 177 -11.44 8.43 -7.33
N ALA A 178 -10.18 8.87 -7.29
CA ALA A 178 -9.46 9.37 -8.45
C ALA A 178 -8.89 8.25 -9.34
N LEU A 179 -9.02 6.97 -8.96
CA LEU A 179 -8.81 5.85 -9.86
C LEU A 179 -9.99 5.78 -10.83
N GLY A 180 -9.78 6.24 -12.06
CA GLY A 180 -10.75 6.07 -13.14
C GLY A 180 -10.96 4.59 -13.50
N ASP A 181 -12.09 4.30 -14.13
CA ASP A 181 -12.58 2.93 -14.38
C ASP A 181 -11.55 2.03 -15.06
N GLN A 182 -10.75 2.56 -15.99
CA GLN A 182 -9.67 1.82 -16.64
C GLN A 182 -8.67 1.21 -15.64
N HIS A 183 -8.26 1.98 -14.62
CA HIS A 183 -7.29 1.51 -13.62
C HIS A 183 -7.95 0.55 -12.63
N VAL A 184 -9.24 0.75 -12.33
CA VAL A 184 -10.02 -0.19 -11.52
C VAL A 184 -10.13 -1.54 -12.24
N CYS A 185 -10.49 -1.54 -13.52
CA CYS A 185 -10.52 -2.75 -14.35
C CYS A 185 -9.15 -3.41 -14.44
N THR A 186 -8.08 -2.63 -14.56
CA THR A 186 -6.71 -3.14 -14.57
C THR A 186 -6.34 -3.82 -13.24
N ALA A 187 -6.73 -3.23 -12.10
CA ALA A 187 -6.56 -3.83 -10.77
C ALA A 187 -7.33 -5.16 -10.64
N VAL A 188 -8.60 -5.19 -11.05
CA VAL A 188 -9.43 -6.41 -11.07
C VAL A 188 -8.79 -7.51 -11.92
N ASN A 189 -8.40 -7.18 -13.16
CA ASN A 189 -7.78 -8.13 -14.09
C ASN A 189 -6.45 -8.66 -13.57
N THR A 190 -5.63 -7.79 -12.96
CA THR A 190 -4.37 -8.19 -12.34
C THR A 190 -4.61 -9.15 -11.18
N CYS A 191 -5.58 -8.85 -10.30
CA CYS A 191 -5.96 -9.73 -9.21
C CYS A 191 -6.46 -11.10 -9.71
N PHE A 192 -7.31 -11.11 -10.74
CA PHE A 192 -7.82 -12.34 -11.34
C PHE A 192 -6.69 -13.22 -11.91
N ARG A 193 -5.74 -12.61 -12.62
CA ARG A 193 -4.52 -13.27 -13.11
C ARG A 193 -3.73 -13.91 -11.97
N VAL A 194 -3.49 -13.17 -10.89
CA VAL A 194 -2.74 -13.67 -9.72
C VAL A 194 -3.50 -14.81 -9.01
N VAL A 195 -4.83 -14.72 -8.90
CA VAL A 195 -5.65 -15.82 -8.34
C VAL A 195 -5.51 -17.08 -9.18
N HIS A 196 -5.55 -16.98 -10.52
CA HIS A 196 -5.34 -18.14 -11.39
C HIS A 196 -3.94 -18.73 -11.22
N GLN A 197 -2.92 -17.88 -11.20
CA GLN A 197 -1.54 -18.31 -10.96
C GLN A 197 -1.36 -18.98 -9.59
N SER A 198 -2.12 -18.55 -8.58
CA SER A 198 -2.04 -19.11 -7.23
C SER A 198 -2.57 -20.55 -7.11
N ALA A 199 -3.35 -21.06 -8.08
CA ALA A 199 -3.95 -22.39 -8.01
C ALA A 199 -2.92 -23.53 -7.93
N GLY A 200 -1.71 -23.33 -8.46
CA GLY A 200 -0.59 -24.26 -8.35
C GLY A 200 0.40 -23.95 -7.22
N LYS A 201 0.09 -23.01 -6.34
CA LYS A 201 0.94 -22.53 -5.24
C LYS A 201 0.52 -23.11 -3.89
N GLY A 202 1.27 -22.84 -2.84
CA GLY A 202 1.00 -23.29 -1.48
C GLY A 202 -0.38 -22.86 -0.96
N GLU A 203 -0.93 -23.63 0.00
CA GLU A 203 -2.29 -23.44 0.52
C GLU A 203 -2.52 -22.02 1.09
N LEU A 204 -1.51 -21.45 1.76
CA LEU A 204 -1.59 -20.09 2.29
C LEU A 204 -1.82 -19.06 1.17
N MET A 205 -1.06 -19.17 0.08
CA MET A 205 -1.19 -18.28 -1.07
C MET A 205 -2.55 -18.44 -1.75
N GLN A 206 -3.05 -19.67 -1.89
CA GLN A 206 -4.39 -19.93 -2.43
C GLN A 206 -5.51 -19.32 -1.57
N ARG A 207 -5.41 -19.45 -0.24
CA ARG A 207 -6.39 -18.85 0.68
C ARG A 207 -6.33 -17.33 0.64
N PHE A 208 -5.12 -16.78 0.64
CA PHE A 208 -4.91 -15.34 0.58
C PHE A 208 -5.41 -14.74 -0.74
N SER A 209 -5.18 -15.39 -1.88
CA SER A 209 -5.63 -14.90 -3.18
C SER A 209 -7.17 -14.87 -3.29
N ARG A 210 -7.85 -15.92 -2.80
CA ARG A 210 -9.32 -15.93 -2.71
C ARG A 210 -9.84 -14.83 -1.80
N HIS A 211 -9.20 -14.62 -0.65
CA HIS A 211 -9.58 -13.52 0.25
C HIS A 211 -9.40 -12.16 -0.43
N ALA A 212 -8.24 -11.91 -1.04
CA ALA A 212 -7.95 -10.66 -1.72
C ALA A 212 -8.93 -10.36 -2.86
N MET A 213 -9.34 -11.37 -3.63
CA MET A 213 -10.37 -11.21 -4.67
C MET A 213 -11.71 -10.75 -4.08
N HIS A 214 -12.18 -11.37 -2.99
CA HIS A 214 -13.40 -10.93 -2.33
C HIS A 214 -13.32 -9.49 -1.83
N GLU A 215 -12.20 -9.12 -1.22
CA GLU A 215 -11.97 -7.77 -0.72
C GLU A 215 -11.91 -6.75 -1.86
N LEU A 216 -11.27 -7.10 -2.98
CA LEU A 216 -11.19 -6.25 -4.15
C LEU A 216 -12.59 -5.98 -4.73
N VAL A 217 -13.39 -7.03 -4.89
CA VAL A 217 -14.79 -6.90 -5.33
C VAL A 217 -15.58 -6.01 -4.36
N ARG A 218 -15.45 -6.19 -3.05
CA ARG A 218 -16.09 -5.31 -2.05
C ARG A 218 -15.70 -3.86 -2.24
N CYS A 219 -14.41 -3.56 -2.43
CA CYS A 219 -13.93 -2.19 -2.65
C CYS A 219 -14.54 -1.57 -3.91
N VAL A 220 -14.67 -2.33 -5.00
CA VAL A 220 -15.29 -1.86 -6.25
C VAL A 220 -16.78 -1.58 -6.04
N PHE A 221 -17.52 -2.52 -5.45
CA PHE A 221 -18.96 -2.36 -5.23
C PHE A 221 -19.30 -1.26 -4.21
N ALA A 222 -18.42 -1.00 -3.25
CA ALA A 222 -18.58 0.11 -2.30
C ALA A 222 -18.56 1.49 -2.97
N ARG A 223 -18.07 1.60 -4.21
CA ARG A 223 -18.08 2.84 -5.01
C ARG A 223 -19.39 3.07 -5.77
N LEU A 224 -20.20 2.03 -5.99
CA LEU A 224 -21.44 2.14 -6.77
C LEU A 224 -22.42 3.23 -6.27
N PRO A 225 -22.62 3.43 -4.94
CA PRO A 225 -23.52 4.49 -4.46
C PRO A 225 -23.09 5.91 -4.88
N GLN A 226 -21.82 6.11 -5.22
CA GLN A 226 -21.27 7.42 -5.62
C GLN A 226 -21.53 7.74 -7.11
N ILE A 227 -21.89 6.74 -7.91
CA ILE A 227 -22.12 6.91 -9.36
C ILE A 227 -23.46 7.60 -9.64
N GLY A 228 -24.47 7.43 -8.76
CA GLY A 228 -25.79 8.04 -8.93
C GLY A 228 -25.96 9.44 -8.34
N SER A 229 -24.94 9.99 -7.66
CA SER A 229 -25.00 11.29 -6.98
C SER A 229 -24.47 12.46 -7.79
N ASP A 230 -23.77 12.21 -8.90
CA ASP A 230 -23.14 13.26 -9.74
C ASP A 230 -23.99 13.62 -10.98
N ASP A 231 -25.03 12.84 -11.29
CA ASP A 231 -25.98 13.10 -12.40
C ASP A 231 -27.05 14.17 -12.09
N GLY A 232 -26.93 14.89 -10.97
CA GLY A 232 -27.97 15.80 -10.46
C GLY A 232 -27.80 17.29 -10.82
N ALA A 233 -26.74 17.68 -11.52
CA ALA A 233 -26.38 19.09 -11.65
C ALA A 233 -26.23 19.63 -13.09
N ASP A 234 -26.67 18.90 -14.13
CA ASP A 234 -26.67 19.48 -15.48
C ASP A 234 -27.88 19.07 -16.32
N THR A 235 -28.88 19.96 -16.30
CA THR A 235 -29.73 20.45 -17.39
C THR A 235 -31.18 20.65 -16.92
N ALA A 236 -31.42 21.87 -16.43
CA ALA A 236 -32.73 22.48 -16.50
C ALA A 236 -33.15 22.60 -17.97
N VAL A 237 -33.79 21.56 -18.51
CA VAL A 237 -34.50 21.63 -19.79
C VAL A 237 -35.68 22.57 -19.58
N LYS A 238 -35.56 23.80 -20.08
CA LYS A 238 -36.68 24.73 -20.25
C LYS A 238 -37.76 24.04 -21.10
N PRO A 239 -39.03 24.02 -20.68
CA PRO A 239 -40.08 23.58 -21.57
C PRO A 239 -40.27 24.65 -22.65
N GLU A 240 -40.01 24.31 -23.92
CA GLU A 240 -40.53 25.08 -25.04
C GLU A 240 -42.04 24.83 -25.12
N CYS A 241 -42.81 25.90 -24.91
CA CYS A 241 -44.24 25.91 -25.17
C CYS A 241 -44.49 25.83 -26.68
N LEU A 242 -45.26 24.82 -27.09
CA LEU A 242 -46.04 24.81 -28.33
C LEU A 242 -47.52 25.08 -27.97
#